data_AF-A0A2S9F0S3-F1
#
_entry.id   AF-A0A2S9F0S3-F1
#
_cell.length_a   1.000
_cell.length_b   1.000
_cell.length_c   1.000
_cell.angle_alpha   90.00
_cell.angle_beta   90.00
_cell.angle_gamma   90.00
#
_symmetry.space_group_name_H-M   'P 1'
#
loop_
_entity.id
_entity.type
_entity.pdbx_description
1 polymer ?
#
loop_
_entity_poly.entity_id
_entity_poly.type
_entity_poly.pdbx_seq_one_letter_code
_entity_poly.pdbx_strand_id
1 'polypeptide(L)'
;IAAVPFPAVGFANPLPPNAPDFVAAIALFGNPTTKVGLPITASPVWGSRSIDLCNGADPVCSGGDDIDAHSNYASAGFTDQAAAFVAGRL
;
A
#
# COMPACT_ATOMS: atom_id res chain seq x y z
N ILE A 1 -7.74 -0.70 -4.59
CA ILE A 1 -8.76 -0.10 -3.68
C ILE A 1 -8.07 0.17 -2.35
N ALA A 2 -8.11 1.41 -1.83
CA ALA A 2 -7.37 1.79 -0.62
C ALA A 2 -8.06 1.39 0.70
N ALA A 3 -9.39 1.27 0.66
CA ALA A 3 -10.24 0.88 1.77
C ALA A 3 -11.56 0.38 1.19
N VAL A 4 -12.25 -0.52 1.90
CA VAL A 4 -13.63 -0.86 1.56
C VAL A 4 -14.47 0.40 1.80
N PRO A 5 -15.16 0.97 0.78
CA PRO A 5 -15.87 2.24 0.91
C PRO A 5 -17.18 2.11 1.72
N PHE A 6 -17.44 0.93 2.26
CA PHE A 6 -18.59 0.58 3.08
C PHE A 6 -18.14 -0.33 4.23
N PRO A 7 -18.87 -0.35 5.35
CA PRO A 7 -18.56 -1.26 6.45
C PRO A 7 -18.54 -2.71 6.00
N ALA A 8 -17.41 -3.38 6.17
CA ALA A 8 -17.21 -4.78 5.84
C ALA A 8 -16.09 -5.35 6.71
N VAL A 9 -16.08 -6.68 6.92
CA VAL A 9 -15.04 -7.39 7.69
C VAL A 9 -14.74 -6.78 9.07
N GLY A 10 -15.76 -6.25 9.75
CA GLY A 10 -15.63 -5.62 11.07
C GLY A 10 -15.17 -4.15 11.06
N PHE A 11 -14.90 -3.58 9.89
CA PHE A 11 -14.58 -2.16 9.75
C PHE A 11 -15.87 -1.34 9.71
N ALA A 12 -16.05 -0.42 10.67
CA ALA A 12 -17.28 0.38 10.79
C ALA A 12 -17.10 1.87 10.43
N ASN A 13 -15.86 2.33 10.24
CA ASN A 13 -15.52 3.75 10.08
C ASN A 13 -14.77 3.98 8.76
N PRO A 14 -15.47 4.06 7.61
CA PRO A 14 -14.83 4.39 6.34
C PRO A 14 -14.15 5.77 6.39
N LEU A 15 -13.14 5.96 5.55
CA LEU A 15 -12.58 7.29 5.32
C LEU A 15 -13.69 8.25 4.87
N PRO A 16 -13.69 9.50 5.35
CA PRO A 16 -14.67 10.47 4.93
C PRO A 16 -14.52 10.76 3.42
N PRO A 17 -15.59 11.12 2.70
CA PRO A 17 -15.54 11.33 1.24
C PRO A 17 -14.52 12.38 0.78
N ASN A 18 -14.18 13.35 1.64
CA ASN A 18 -13.20 14.38 1.37
C ASN A 18 -11.74 13.98 1.69
N ALA A 19 -11.48 12.72 2.06
CA ALA A 19 -10.11 12.21 2.27
C ALA A 19 -9.13 12.49 1.13
N PRO A 20 -9.52 12.40 -0.15
CA PRO A 20 -8.64 12.75 -1.26
C PRO A 20 -8.16 14.21 -1.26
N ASP A 21 -8.80 15.11 -0.52
CA ASP A 21 -8.44 16.53 -0.48
C ASP A 21 -7.26 16.81 0.47
N PHE A 22 -6.97 15.90 1.40
CA PHE A 22 -5.97 16.12 2.46
C PHE A 22 -4.93 15.01 2.61
N VAL A 23 -5.09 13.85 1.96
CA VAL A 23 -4.07 12.79 1.95
C VAL A 23 -3.05 13.09 0.85
N ALA A 24 -1.84 13.51 1.23
CA ALA A 24 -0.77 13.83 0.29
C ALA A 24 -0.23 12.60 -0.47
N ALA A 25 -0.03 11.48 0.24
CA ALA A 25 0.51 10.25 -0.34
C ALA A 25 0.12 9.01 0.47
N ILE A 26 0.20 7.83 -0.14
CA ILE A 26 0.02 6.53 0.52
C ILE A 26 1.19 5.61 0.16
N ALA A 27 1.87 5.05 1.15
CA ALA A 27 2.90 4.02 0.96
C ALA A 27 2.43 2.70 1.57
N LEU A 28 2.41 1.64 0.77
CA LEU A 28 2.03 0.29 1.22
C LEU A 28 3.25 -0.62 1.12
N PHE A 29 3.38 -1.50 2.11
CA PHE A 29 4.39 -2.56 2.15
C PHE A 29 3.66 -3.89 2.23
N GLY A 30 4.08 -4.89 1.45
CA GLY A 30 3.52 -6.24 1.57
C GLY A 30 2.04 -6.33 1.21
N ASN A 31 1.54 -5.44 0.35
CA ASN A 31 0.12 -5.40 0.00
C ASN A 31 -0.33 -6.68 -0.75
N PRO A 32 -1.21 -7.52 -0.17
CA PRO A 32 -1.66 -8.76 -0.80
C PRO A 32 -2.48 -8.52 -2.07
N THR A 33 -3.08 -7.34 -2.24
CA THR A 33 -3.84 -7.05 -3.46
C THR A 33 -2.93 -6.90 -4.68
N THR A 34 -1.64 -6.63 -4.48
CA THR A 34 -0.61 -6.64 -5.54
C THR A 34 -0.49 -8.01 -6.17
N LYS A 35 -0.53 -9.08 -5.37
CA LYS A 35 -0.40 -10.48 -5.82
C LYS A 35 -1.48 -10.89 -6.80
N VAL A 36 -2.68 -10.32 -6.66
CA VAL A 36 -3.84 -10.58 -7.52
C VAL A 36 -4.03 -9.52 -8.61
N GLY A 37 -3.02 -8.66 -8.85
CA GLY A 37 -3.05 -7.65 -9.91
C GLY A 37 -3.95 -6.44 -9.63
N LEU A 38 -4.30 -6.19 -8.37
CA LEU A 38 -5.12 -5.07 -7.93
C LEU A 38 -4.38 -4.16 -6.93
N PRO A 39 -3.15 -3.69 -7.23
CA PRO A 39 -2.39 -2.82 -6.33
C PRO A 39 -3.13 -1.48 -6.10
N ILE A 40 -2.78 -0.73 -5.04
CA ILE A 40 -3.45 0.55 -4.80
C ILE A 40 -3.15 1.56 -5.91
N THR A 41 -1.98 1.44 -6.54
CA THR A 41 -1.54 2.20 -7.71
C THR A 41 -2.49 2.09 -8.91
N ALA A 42 -3.28 1.02 -9.00
CA ALA A 42 -4.32 0.87 -10.03
C ALA A 42 -5.62 1.66 -9.70
N SER A 43 -5.73 2.27 -8.52
CA SER A 43 -6.91 3.04 -8.13
C SER A 43 -7.02 4.34 -8.94
N PRO A 44 -8.20 4.68 -9.50
CA PRO A 44 -8.41 5.96 -10.16
C PRO A 44 -8.27 7.17 -9.23
N VAL A 45 -8.53 6.99 -7.93
CA VAL A 45 -8.51 8.07 -6.93
C VAL A 45 -7.14 8.18 -6.26
N TRP A 46 -6.55 7.04 -5.90
CA TRP A 46 -5.36 6.99 -5.06
C TRP A 46 -4.08 6.74 -5.85
N GLY A 47 -4.17 6.23 -7.08
CA GLY A 47 -3.04 5.65 -7.79
C GLY A 47 -1.90 6.63 -8.03
N SER A 48 -2.20 7.87 -8.43
CA SER A 48 -1.20 8.91 -8.71
C SER A 48 -0.39 9.36 -7.48
N ARG A 49 -0.90 9.09 -6.27
CA ARG A 49 -0.26 9.46 -5.00
C ARG A 49 0.09 8.25 -4.13
N SER A 50 0.08 7.06 -4.71
CA SER A 50 0.38 5.84 -3.99
C SER A 50 1.65 5.15 -4.49
N ILE A 51 2.29 4.40 -3.61
CA ILE A 51 3.37 3.48 -3.93
C ILE A 51 3.09 2.13 -3.27
N ASP A 52 3.10 1.05 -4.05
CA ASP A 52 3.03 -0.33 -3.57
C ASP A 52 4.45 -0.91 -3.57
N LEU A 53 4.99 -1.20 -2.38
CA LEU A 53 6.32 -1.78 -2.20
C LEU A 53 6.19 -3.26 -1.85
N CYS A 54 6.70 -4.10 -2.73
CA CYS A 54 6.65 -5.54 -2.60
C CYS A 54 8.05 -6.12 -2.79
N ASN A 55 8.56 -6.82 -1.77
CA ASN A 55 9.75 -7.63 -1.91
C ASN A 55 9.37 -8.88 -2.72
N GLY A 56 10.12 -9.23 -3.77
CA GLY A 56 9.82 -10.39 -4.61
C GLY A 56 9.92 -11.74 -3.88
N ALA A 57 10.54 -11.77 -2.69
CA ALA A 57 10.57 -12.94 -1.83
C ALA A 57 9.36 -13.04 -0.88
N ASP A 58 8.59 -11.96 -0.69
CA ASP A 58 7.45 -11.93 0.24
C ASP A 58 6.26 -12.74 -0.32
N PRO A 59 5.83 -13.83 0.36
CA PRO A 59 4.72 -14.68 -0.08
C PRO A 59 3.35 -14.01 -0.03
N VAL A 60 3.19 -12.90 0.68
CA VAL A 60 1.90 -12.20 0.83
C VAL A 60 1.60 -11.34 -0.39
N CYS A 61 2.56 -10.51 -0.81
CA CYS A 61 2.37 -9.60 -1.94
C CYS A 61 2.87 -10.15 -3.27
N SER A 62 3.66 -11.22 -3.27
CA SER A 62 4.28 -11.81 -4.46
C SER A 62 4.14 -13.34 -4.52
N GLY A 63 4.81 -13.97 -5.50
CA GLY A 63 4.94 -15.42 -5.63
C GLY A 63 6.09 -16.03 -4.84
N GLY A 64 6.81 -15.24 -4.02
CA GLY A 64 7.87 -15.76 -3.14
C GLY A 64 7.35 -16.66 -2.01
N ASP A 65 8.27 -17.18 -1.21
CA ASP A 65 8.03 -18.15 -0.14
C ASP A 65 8.76 -17.81 1.19
N ASP A 66 9.45 -16.67 1.26
CA ASP A 66 10.18 -16.21 2.44
C ASP A 66 9.26 -15.38 3.36
N ILE A 67 8.80 -15.99 4.45
CA ILE A 67 7.95 -15.34 5.44
C ILE A 67 8.64 -14.16 6.12
N ASP A 68 9.96 -14.23 6.32
CA ASP A 68 10.72 -13.16 6.96
C ASP A 68 10.78 -11.92 6.04
N ALA A 69 10.78 -12.12 4.72
CA ALA A 69 10.73 -11.03 3.75
C ALA A 69 9.46 -10.15 3.91
N HIS A 70 8.34 -10.69 4.40
CA HIS A 70 7.11 -9.93 4.67
C HIS A 70 7.26 -8.95 5.85
N SER A 71 8.10 -9.29 6.83
CA SER A 71 8.29 -8.46 8.04
C SER A 71 9.49 -7.52 7.94
N ASN A 72 10.36 -7.70 6.93
CA ASN A 72 11.68 -7.09 6.87
C ASN A 72 11.84 -6.03 5.76
N TYR A 73 10.79 -5.23 5.53
CA TYR A 73 10.82 -4.14 4.54
C TYR A 73 11.82 -3.02 4.88
N ALA A 74 12.04 -2.75 6.17
CA ALA A 74 12.97 -1.71 6.62
C ALA A 74 14.42 -2.06 6.28
N SER A 75 14.88 -3.25 6.69
CA SER A 75 16.23 -3.73 6.39
C SER A 75 16.48 -3.94 4.90
N ALA A 76 15.43 -4.17 4.11
CA ALA A 76 15.49 -4.25 2.65
C ALA A 76 15.52 -2.87 1.95
N GLY A 77 15.52 -1.76 2.69
CA GLY A 77 15.65 -0.39 2.14
C GLY A 77 14.36 0.20 1.56
N PHE A 78 13.23 -0.52 1.61
CA PHE A 78 11.97 -0.05 1.07
C PHE A 78 11.41 1.14 1.86
N THR A 79 11.74 1.26 3.15
CA THR A 79 11.29 2.40 3.98
C THR A 79 11.89 3.73 3.51
N ASP A 80 13.12 3.73 3.02
CA ASP A 80 13.77 4.94 2.51
C ASP A 80 13.13 5.36 1.17
N GLN A 81 12.82 4.39 0.31
CA GLN A 81 12.08 4.62 -0.92
C GLN A 81 10.68 5.19 -0.64
N ALA A 82 9.96 4.63 0.32
CA ALA A 82 8.65 5.14 0.73
C ALA A 82 8.76 6.57 1.29
N ALA A 83 9.75 6.83 2.14
CA ALA A 83 9.97 8.15 2.74
C ALA A 83 10.27 9.19 1.66
N ALA A 84 11.15 8.89 0.71
CA ALA A 84 11.46 9.76 -0.41
C ALA A 84 10.22 10.04 -1.29
N PHE A 85 9.41 9.01 -1.57
CA PHE A 85 8.17 9.17 -2.31
C PHE A 85 7.18 10.09 -1.59
N VAL A 86 6.94 9.86 -0.30
CA VAL A 86 6.00 10.66 0.50
C VAL A 86 6.49 12.10 0.64
N ALA A 87 7.78 12.31 0.94
CA ALA A 87 8.38 13.63 1.07
C ALA A 87 8.24 14.46 -0.22
N GLY A 88 8.30 13.84 -1.41
CA GLY A 88 8.07 14.50 -2.69
C GLY A 88 6.61 14.89 -2.99
N ARG A 89 5.67 14.64 -2.05
CA ARG A 89 4.24 14.94 -2.19
C ARG A 89 3.71 15.92 -1.13
N LEU A 90 4.55 16.32 -0.18
CA LEU A 90 4.21 17.28 0.87
C LEU A 90 4.35 18.73 0.39
#